data_AF-A0A517XQE4-F1
#
_entry.id   AF-A0A517XQE4-F1
#
_cell.length_a   1.000
_cell.length_b   1.000
_cell.length_c   1.000
_cell.angle_alpha   90.00
_cell.angle_beta   90.00
_cell.angle_gamma   90.00
#
_symmetry.space_group_name_H-M   'P 1'
#
loop_
_entity.id
_entity.type
_entity.pdbx_description
1 polymer ?
#
loop_
_entity_poly.entity_id
_entity_poly.type
_entity_poly.pdbx_seq_one_letter_code
_entity_poly.pdbx_strand_id
1 'polypeptide(L)'
;MNTFRQSQRSNAWVVYQAAVKGHPTGPNAVCDQAAWEALEASAPGHNRLIRAGIPSEGEAERLARGNSGDSVPRGTRATAA
;
A
#
# COMPACT_ATOMS: atom_id res chain seq x y z
N MET A 1 -24.44 23.05 5.42
CA MET A 1 -23.45 22.34 4.59
C MET A 1 -22.61 21.46 5.49
N ASN A 2 -22.38 20.21 5.08
CA ASN A 2 -22.45 19.05 5.97
C ASN A 2 -21.26 18.85 6.90
N THR A 3 -21.63 18.40 8.10
CA THR A 3 -20.85 17.96 9.25
C THR A 3 -19.67 17.06 8.87
N PHE A 4 -18.44 17.50 9.15
CA PHE A 4 -17.26 16.64 9.21
C PHE A 4 -17.53 15.55 10.26
N ARG A 5 -17.88 14.33 9.83
CA ARG A 5 -17.96 13.15 10.71
C ARG A 5 -16.55 12.72 11.09
N GLN A 6 -15.94 13.44 12.02
CA GLN A 6 -14.87 12.93 12.88
C GLN A 6 -15.50 11.95 13.86
N SER A 7 -15.77 10.74 13.39
CA SER A 7 -16.37 9.69 14.22
C SER A 7 -15.53 8.44 14.07
N GLN A 8 -14.56 8.29 14.98
CA GLN A 8 -14.11 7.01 15.53
C GLN A 8 -13.96 5.87 14.50
N ARG A 9 -13.28 6.14 13.38
CA ARG A 9 -12.95 5.10 12.41
C ARG A 9 -11.90 4.22 13.10
N SER A 10 -12.38 3.11 13.65
CA SER A 10 -11.62 1.98 14.17
C SER A 10 -10.25 1.92 13.52
N ASN A 11 -9.16 1.93 14.29
CA ASN A 11 -7.74 1.97 13.86
C ASN A 11 -7.45 0.98 12.71
N ALA A 12 -7.86 1.38 11.52
CA ALA A 12 -7.88 0.56 10.33
C ALA A 12 -6.70 1.01 9.51
N TRP A 13 -5.75 0.11 9.39
CA TRP A 13 -4.53 0.30 8.65
C TRP A 13 -4.75 -0.12 7.21
N VAL A 14 -4.06 0.58 6.33
CA VAL A 14 -4.10 0.42 4.88
C VAL A 14 -2.70 0.15 4.41
N VAL A 15 -2.55 -0.89 3.60
CA VAL A 15 -1.34 -1.21 2.86
C VAL A 15 -1.59 -0.85 1.41
N TYR A 16 -0.71 -0.04 0.86
CA TYR A 16 -0.73 0.35 -0.53
C TYR A 16 0.67 0.26 -1.12
N GLN A 17 0.74 0.15 -2.44
CA GLN A 17 1.98 0.20 -3.18
C GLN A 17 2.11 1.56 -3.83
N ALA A 18 3.20 2.27 -3.53
CA ALA A 18 3.50 3.53 -4.20
C ALA A 18 3.98 3.23 -5.63
N ALA A 19 3.42 3.91 -6.63
CA ALA A 19 3.98 3.84 -7.97
C ALA A 19 5.28 4.66 -8.01
N VAL A 20 6.40 4.01 -8.36
CA VAL A 20 7.68 4.69 -8.55
C VAL A 20 7.86 4.93 -10.04
N LYS A 21 8.21 6.16 -10.44
CA LYS A 21 8.49 6.47 -11.86
C LYS A 21 9.53 5.49 -12.42
N GLY A 22 9.14 4.74 -13.45
CA GLY A 22 9.99 3.75 -14.11
C GLY A 22 9.86 2.32 -13.58
N HIS A 23 9.12 2.08 -12.50
CA HIS A 23 8.83 0.74 -11.98
C HIS A 23 7.34 0.57 -11.65
N PRO A 24 6.65 -0.40 -12.29
CA PRO A 24 5.22 -0.65 -12.04
C PRO A 24 4.94 -1.18 -10.62
N THR A 25 5.96 -1.68 -9.92
CA THR A 25 5.89 -2.17 -8.54
C THR A 25 6.90 -1.41 -7.68
N GLY A 26 6.41 -0.43 -6.92
CA GLY A 26 7.22 0.24 -5.90
C GLY A 26 7.15 -0.44 -4.53
N PRO A 27 7.74 0.18 -3.50
CA PRO A 27 7.66 -0.34 -2.14
C PRO A 27 6.22 -0.28 -1.61
N ASN A 28 5.88 -1.26 -0.77
CA ASN A 28 4.61 -1.23 -0.04
C ASN A 28 4.77 -0.31 1.17
N ALA A 29 3.82 0.59 1.34
CA ALA A 29 3.71 1.50 2.46
C ALA A 29 2.46 1.18 3.28
N VAL A 30 2.55 1.47 4.58
CA VAL A 30 1.45 1.34 5.53
C VAL A 30 1.03 2.74 5.95
N CYS A 31 -0.26 3.01 5.99
CA CYS A 31 -0.81 4.24 6.55
C CYS A 31 -2.20 3.99 7.16
N ASP A 32 -2.68 4.90 7.99
CA ASP A 32 -4.04 4.84 8.48
C ASP A 32 -5.07 5.06 7.37
N GLN A 33 -6.29 4.56 7.57
CA GLN A 33 -7.41 4.74 6.64
C GLN A 33 -7.68 6.22 6.31
N ALA A 34 -7.55 7.12 7.30
CA ALA A 34 -7.74 8.56 7.08
C ALA A 34 -6.63 9.16 6.22
N ALA A 35 -5.38 8.72 6.43
CA ALA A 35 -4.24 9.15 5.62
C ALA A 35 -4.37 8.64 4.18
N TRP A 36 -4.82 7.39 4.00
CA TRP A 36 -5.12 6.83 2.68
C TRP A 36 -6.20 7.64 1.95
N GLU A 37 -7.29 8.01 2.61
CA GLU A 37 -8.33 8.84 2.00
C GLU A 37 -7.80 10.21 1.57
N ALA A 38 -6.92 10.83 2.37
CA ALA A 38 -6.28 12.09 1.98
C ALA A 38 -5.33 11.92 0.78
N LEU A 39 -4.59 10.79 0.72
CA LEU A 39 -3.71 10.46 -0.41
C LEU A 39 -4.50 10.22 -1.69
N GLU A 40 -5.56 9.41 -1.64
CA GLU A 40 -6.44 9.14 -2.79
C GLU A 40 -7.20 10.40 -3.23
N ALA A 41 -7.62 11.25 -2.29
CA ALA A 41 -8.26 12.53 -2.63
C ALA A 41 -7.27 13.51 -3.29
N SER A 42 -5.99 13.46 -2.92
CA SER A 42 -4.97 14.34 -3.48
C SER A 42 -4.42 13.85 -4.83
N ALA A 43 -4.26 12.53 -4.98
CA ALA A 43 -3.65 11.90 -6.15
C ALA A 43 -4.31 10.55 -6.48
N PRO A 44 -5.57 10.56 -6.96
CA PRO A 44 -6.32 9.35 -7.22
C PRO A 44 -5.63 8.49 -8.27
N GLY A 45 -5.43 7.21 -7.97
CA GLY A 45 -4.84 6.25 -8.90
C GLY A 45 -3.32 6.33 -9.04
N HIS A 46 -2.64 7.19 -8.27
CA HIS A 46 -1.18 7.20 -8.20
C HIS A 46 -0.65 6.04 -7.35
N ASN A 47 -1.37 5.71 -6.29
CA ASN A 47 -1.03 4.62 -5.38
C ASN A 47 -1.97 3.44 -5.62
N ARG A 48 -1.44 2.21 -5.58
CA ARG A 48 -2.25 1.00 -5.73
C ARG A 48 -2.64 0.49 -4.36
N LEU A 49 -3.93 0.50 -4.04
CA LEU A 49 -4.44 -0.13 -2.83
C LEU A 49 -4.19 -1.65 -2.89
N ILE A 50 -3.47 -2.17 -1.90
CA ILE A 50 -3.30 -3.62 -1.73
C ILE A 50 -4.40 -4.15 -0.80
N ARG A 51 -4.51 -3.55 0.39
CA ARG A 51 -5.50 -3.96 1.40
C ARG A 51 -5.81 -2.81 2.35
N ALA A 52 -7.08 -2.63 2.68
CA ALA A 52 -7.57 -1.68 3.68
C ALA A 52 -8.30 -2.43 4.81
N GLY A 53 -8.60 -1.71 5.90
CA GLY A 53 -9.40 -2.25 7.00
C GLY A 53 -8.64 -3.18 7.95
N ILE A 54 -7.31 -3.06 8.02
CA ILE A 54 -6.49 -3.95 8.86
C ILE A 54 -6.56 -3.47 10.32
N PRO A 55 -6.91 -4.33 11.29
CA PRO A 55 -7.18 -3.88 12.66
C PRO A 55 -5.93 -3.50 13.47
N SER A 56 -4.72 -3.76 12.97
CA SER A 56 -3.47 -3.51 13.70
C SER A 56 -2.31 -3.17 12.77
N GLU A 57 -1.48 -2.22 13.19
CA GLU A 57 -0.28 -1.77 12.45
C GLU A 57 0.66 -2.94 12.18
N GLY A 58 0.92 -3.78 13.19
CA GLY A 58 1.83 -4.91 13.05
C GLY A 58 1.34 -6.01 12.11
N GLU A 59 0.03 -6.10 11.83
CA GLU A 59 -0.51 -6.97 10.78
C GLU A 59 -0.34 -6.30 9.41
N ALA A 60 -0.59 -5.00 9.33
CA ALA A 60 -0.39 -4.22 8.11
C ALA A 60 1.08 -4.17 7.69
N GLU A 61 2.01 -4.01 8.63
CA GLU A 61 3.44 -4.01 8.34
C GLU A 61 3.93 -5.40 7.91
N ARG A 62 3.43 -6.47 8.54
CA ARG A 62 3.71 -7.84 8.09
C ARG A 62 3.21 -8.07 6.67
N LEU A 63 2.02 -7.58 6.33
CA LEU A 63 1.47 -7.68 4.98
C LEU A 63 2.30 -6.86 3.99
N ALA A 64 2.68 -5.64 4.35
CA ALA A 64 3.52 -4.77 3.53
C ALA A 64 4.87 -5.42 3.26
N ARG A 65 5.56 -5.92 4.29
CA ARG A 65 6.86 -6.61 4.16
C ARG A 65 6.76 -7.94 3.42
N GLY A 66 5.74 -8.75 3.73
CA GLY A 66 5.53 -10.08 3.13
C GLY A 66 5.14 -10.03 1.65
N ASN A 67 4.38 -9.02 1.22
CA ASN A 67 4.01 -8.82 -0.18
C ASN A 67 5.02 -7.96 -0.95
N SER A 68 6.01 -7.32 -0.28
CA SER A 68 7.08 -6.55 -0.95
C SER A 68 8.07 -7.45 -1.70
N GLY A 69 7.82 -8.76 -1.73
CA GLY A 69 8.68 -9.76 -2.35
C GLY A 69 7.97 -10.69 -3.32
N ASP A 70 6.80 -10.33 -3.89
CA ASP A 70 6.34 -11.07 -5.07
C ASP A 70 7.39 -10.88 -6.16
N SER A 71 8.11 -11.98 -6.33
CA SER A 71 9.36 -12.03 -7.01
C SER A 71 9.05 -11.77 -8.46
N VAL A 72 9.46 -10.62 -9.01
CA VAL A 72 9.80 -10.64 -10.43
C VAL A 72 10.81 -11.79 -10.51
N PRO A 73 10.53 -12.90 -11.22
CA PRO A 73 11.52 -13.93 -11.39
C PRO A 73 12.68 -13.21 -12.05
N ARG A 74 13.74 -12.96 -11.27
CA ARG A 74 14.98 -12.40 -11.76
C ARG A 74 15.47 -13.48 -12.69
N GLY A 75 15.17 -13.32 -13.98
CA GLY A 75 15.41 -14.30 -15.01
C GLY A 75 16.79 -14.88 -14.75
N THR A 76 16.81 -16.17 -14.45
CA THR A 76 18.03 -16.94 -14.44
C THR A 76 18.65 -16.69 -15.81
N ARG A 77 19.68 -15.84 -15.85
CA ARG A 77 20.57 -15.81 -16.98
C ARG A 77 21.28 -17.15 -16.93
N ALA A 78 20.70 -18.12 -17.62
CA ALA A 78 21.36 -19.36 -17.98
C ALA A 78 22.58 -18.95 -18.79
N THR A 79 23.71 -18.84 -18.11
CA THR A 79 25.00 -18.70 -18.77
C THR A 79 25.30 -20.06 -19.37
N ALA A 80 25.17 -20.12 -20.70
CA ALA A 80 25.68 -21.18 -21.53
C ALA A 80 27.22 -21.19 -21.49
N ALA A 81 27.80 -22.40 -21.41
CA ALA A 81 28.98 -22.89 -22.14
C ALA A 81 29.56 -24.12 -21.42
#